data_AF-R5EEP0-F1
#
_entry.id   AF-R5EEP0-F1
#
_cell.length_a   1.000
_cell.length_b   1.000
_cell.length_c   1.000
_cell.angle_alpha   90.00
_cell.angle_beta   90.00
_cell.angle_gamma   90.00
#
_symmetry.space_group_name_H-M   'P 1'
#
loop_
_entity.id
_entity.type
_entity.pdbx_description
1 polymer ?
#
loop_
_entity_poly.entity_id
_entity_poly.type
_entity_poly.pdbx_seq_one_letter_code
_entity_poly.pdbx_strand_id
1 'polypeptide(L)'
;MSIVKFELNETQLALQLRSTLEQADSCYTKEYLPFAQANAKLSDDAFVDTLERQFAAKLLYVAWQGVRWNLDCYRDPVNKLRLQTDYEELHGEYLFSALPQVQTTEDAICSSVQRFTPEQQALAIQIEDYYSYLETIGFKLVHYWGFLWGNEFFPKVVPGYAADTVFTAKYMHMLEHDLGIILADQT
;
A
#
# COMPACT_ATOMS: atom_id res chain seq x y z
N MET A 1 -8.02 12.91 21.67
CA MET A 1 -8.32 12.95 20.22
C MET A 1 -8.68 11.53 19.80
N SER A 2 -9.74 11.37 19.00
CA SER A 2 -10.30 10.06 18.66
C SER A 2 -9.48 9.43 17.55
N ILE A 3 -8.98 8.22 17.80
CA ILE A 3 -8.29 7.35 16.85
C ILE A 3 -9.22 7.18 15.64
N VAL A 4 -8.83 7.67 14.46
CA VAL A 4 -9.31 7.04 13.23
C VAL A 4 -8.66 5.66 13.26
N LYS A 5 -9.44 4.67 13.71
CA LYS A 5 -9.00 3.27 13.84
C LYS A 5 -8.39 2.84 12.51
N PHE A 6 -7.08 2.67 12.48
CA PHE A 6 -6.44 1.86 11.46
C PHE A 6 -6.99 0.43 11.62
N GLU A 7 -7.80 0.02 10.67
CA GLU A 7 -8.32 -1.35 10.57
C GLU A 7 -7.56 -2.03 9.43
N LEU A 8 -6.90 -3.15 9.74
CA LEU A 8 -6.24 -4.01 8.74
C LEU A 8 -7.30 -4.70 7.89
N ASN A 9 -7.86 -3.94 6.96
CA ASN A 9 -8.95 -4.32 6.09
C ASN A 9 -8.68 -3.73 4.70
N GLU A 10 -8.75 -4.60 3.69
CA GLU A 10 -8.42 -4.32 2.29
C GLU A 10 -9.07 -3.01 1.79
N THR A 11 -10.39 -2.87 1.95
CA THR A 11 -11.14 -1.72 1.43
C THR A 11 -10.81 -0.42 2.18
N GLN A 12 -10.63 -0.49 3.50
CA GLN A 12 -10.31 0.69 4.29
C GLN A 12 -8.88 1.17 4.03
N LEU A 13 -7.92 0.25 3.84
CA LEU A 13 -6.54 0.59 3.50
C LEU A 13 -6.47 1.34 2.16
N ALA A 14 -7.15 0.86 1.12
CA ALA A 14 -7.15 1.50 -0.19
C ALA A 14 -7.80 2.90 -0.13
N LEU A 15 -8.92 3.06 0.59
CA LEU A 15 -9.57 4.35 0.79
C LEU A 15 -8.69 5.34 1.58
N GLN A 16 -8.10 4.89 2.68
CA GLN A 16 -7.24 5.73 3.52
C GLN A 16 -5.98 6.16 2.75
N LEU A 17 -5.40 5.26 1.94
CA LEU A 17 -4.27 5.57 1.08
C LEU A 17 -4.62 6.68 0.09
N ARG A 18 -5.71 6.52 -0.67
CA ARG A 18 -6.13 7.55 -1.64
C ARG A 18 -6.37 8.90 -0.97
N SER A 19 -7.09 8.91 0.16
CA SER A 19 -7.31 10.15 0.92
C SER A 19 -6.01 10.78 1.43
N THR A 20 -5.02 9.97 1.80
CA THR A 20 -3.71 10.49 2.23
C THR A 20 -2.96 11.11 1.07
N LEU A 21 -2.91 10.42 -0.08
CA LEU A 21 -2.21 10.91 -1.27
C LEU A 21 -2.88 12.16 -1.84
N GLU A 22 -4.22 12.22 -1.86
CA GLU A 22 -4.96 13.40 -2.31
C GLU A 22 -4.61 14.66 -1.49
N GLN A 23 -4.33 14.49 -0.19
CA GLN A 23 -4.00 15.59 0.71
C GLN A 23 -2.51 15.94 0.70
N ALA A 24 -1.64 14.94 0.58
CA ALA A 24 -0.22 15.08 0.86
C ALA A 24 0.68 15.02 -0.39
N ASP A 25 0.25 14.34 -1.47
CA ASP A 25 1.04 14.21 -2.69
C ASP A 25 0.52 15.14 -3.81
N SER A 26 1.34 16.11 -4.17
CA SER A 26 1.06 17.04 -5.27
C SER A 26 0.91 16.38 -6.65
N CYS A 27 1.42 15.15 -6.81
CA CYS A 27 1.30 14.38 -8.05
C CYS A 27 -0.05 13.64 -8.16
N TYR A 28 -0.76 13.40 -7.04
CA TYR A 28 -1.96 12.56 -7.03
C TYR A 28 -3.02 12.99 -8.05
N THR A 29 -3.31 14.28 -8.13
CA THR A 29 -4.32 14.80 -9.09
C THR A 29 -3.91 14.58 -10.54
N LYS A 30 -2.60 14.63 -10.85
CA LYS A 30 -2.08 14.43 -12.21
C LYS A 30 -2.21 12.97 -12.66
N GLU A 31 -2.05 12.02 -11.73
CA GLU A 31 -2.18 10.59 -12.00
C GLU A 31 -3.64 10.13 -11.99
N TYR A 32 -4.47 10.72 -11.11
CA TYR A 32 -5.89 10.37 -10.99
C TYR A 32 -6.73 10.83 -12.20
N LEU A 33 -6.43 11.99 -12.80
CA LEU A 33 -7.24 12.54 -13.88
C LEU A 33 -7.26 11.66 -15.15
N PRO A 34 -6.12 11.16 -15.67
CA PRO A 34 -6.10 10.19 -16.76
C PRO A 34 -6.89 8.92 -16.43
N PHE A 35 -6.72 8.37 -15.22
CA PHE A 35 -7.49 7.23 -14.75
C PHE A 35 -9.00 7.50 -14.80
N ALA A 36 -9.47 8.62 -14.24
CA ALA A 36 -10.90 8.94 -14.20
C ALA A 36 -11.49 9.07 -15.60
N GLN A 37 -10.75 9.66 -16.54
CA GLN A 37 -11.16 9.78 -17.95
C GLN A 37 -11.15 8.43 -18.67
N ALA A 38 -10.13 7.61 -18.43
CA ALA A 38 -10.00 6.30 -19.05
C ALA A 38 -11.09 5.35 -18.55
N ASN A 39 -11.33 5.32 -17.24
CA ASN A 39 -12.39 4.55 -16.60
C ASN A 39 -13.77 4.92 -17.16
N ALA A 40 -14.10 6.21 -17.22
CA ALA A 40 -15.37 6.68 -17.76
C ALA A 40 -15.58 6.30 -19.25
N LYS A 41 -14.50 6.21 -20.04
CA LYS A 41 -14.56 5.82 -21.46
C LYS A 41 -14.62 4.31 -21.66
N LEU A 42 -13.89 3.54 -20.86
CA LEU A 42 -13.88 2.09 -20.94
C LEU A 42 -15.22 1.52 -20.46
N SER A 43 -15.77 2.08 -19.37
CA SER A 43 -17.06 1.72 -18.79
C SER A 43 -17.19 0.23 -18.47
N ASP A 44 -16.09 -0.43 -18.10
CA ASP A 44 -16.03 -1.83 -17.67
C ASP A 44 -15.73 -1.89 -16.16
N ASP A 45 -16.79 -1.77 -15.36
CA ASP A 45 -16.69 -1.79 -13.90
C ASP A 45 -16.07 -3.11 -13.39
N ALA A 46 -16.31 -4.23 -14.06
CA ALA A 46 -15.78 -5.52 -13.65
C ALA A 46 -14.25 -5.60 -13.78
N PHE A 47 -13.69 -4.98 -14.82
CA PHE A 47 -12.24 -4.85 -14.98
C PHE A 47 -11.63 -4.02 -13.84
N VAL A 48 -12.20 -2.83 -13.57
CA VAL A 48 -11.69 -1.93 -12.53
C VAL A 48 -11.85 -2.53 -11.12
N ASP A 49 -12.97 -3.19 -10.84
CA ASP A 49 -13.19 -3.91 -9.58
C ASP A 49 -12.20 -5.08 -9.39
N THR A 50 -11.72 -5.66 -10.49
CA THR A 50 -10.71 -6.73 -10.44
C THR A 50 -9.33 -6.16 -10.13
N LEU A 51 -8.95 -5.04 -10.73
CA LEU A 51 -7.74 -4.30 -10.37
C LEU A 51 -7.77 -3.83 -8.92
N GLU A 52 -8.91 -3.29 -8.46
CA GLU A 52 -9.08 -2.84 -7.07
C GLU A 52 -8.88 -3.98 -6.08
N ARG A 53 -9.48 -5.14 -6.36
CA ARG A 53 -9.30 -6.34 -5.51
C ARG A 53 -7.86 -6.84 -5.50
N GLN A 54 -7.16 -6.81 -6.63
CA GLN A 54 -5.75 -7.18 -6.68
C GLN A 54 -4.91 -6.23 -5.83
N PHE A 55 -5.11 -4.93 -6.04
CA PHE A 55 -4.40 -3.88 -5.33
C PHE A 55 -4.63 -3.94 -3.82
N ALA A 56 -5.88 -4.07 -3.39
CA ALA A 56 -6.23 -4.12 -1.98
C ALA A 56 -5.63 -5.35 -1.27
N ALA A 57 -5.55 -6.50 -1.94
CA ALA A 57 -4.87 -7.68 -1.41
C ALA A 57 -3.36 -7.47 -1.26
N LYS A 58 -2.71 -6.82 -2.23
CA LYS A 58 -1.29 -6.43 -2.15
C LYS A 58 -1.08 -5.46 -0.98
N LEU A 59 -1.92 -4.44 -0.83
CA LEU A 59 -1.87 -3.49 0.30
C LEU A 59 -1.97 -4.19 1.65
N LEU A 60 -2.93 -5.11 1.82
CA LEU A 60 -3.10 -5.83 3.08
C LEU A 60 -1.86 -6.66 3.42
N TYR A 61 -1.30 -7.35 2.43
CA TYR A 61 -0.06 -8.10 2.61
C TYR A 61 1.10 -7.17 3.02
N VAL A 62 1.30 -6.05 2.33
CA VAL A 62 2.36 -5.09 2.65
C VAL A 62 2.18 -4.48 4.05
N ALA A 63 0.94 -4.17 4.45
CA ALA A 63 0.63 -3.73 5.81
C ALA A 63 1.05 -4.78 6.83
N TRP A 64 0.70 -6.05 6.58
CA TRP A 64 1.06 -7.16 7.45
C TRP A 64 2.57 -7.35 7.56
N GLN A 65 3.32 -7.14 6.48
CA GLN A 65 4.77 -7.20 6.51
C GLN A 65 5.37 -6.11 7.42
N GLY A 66 4.77 -4.92 7.43
CA GLY A 66 5.11 -3.86 8.40
C GLY A 66 4.85 -4.27 9.85
N VAL A 67 3.70 -4.88 10.12
CA VAL A 67 3.35 -5.43 11.44
C VAL A 67 4.37 -6.48 11.89
N ARG A 68 4.73 -7.41 11.00
CA ARG A 68 5.73 -8.45 11.29
C ARG A 68 7.09 -7.86 11.56
N TRP A 69 7.52 -6.90 10.73
CA TRP A 69 8.83 -6.29 10.88
C TRP A 69 8.95 -5.49 12.18
N ASN A 70 7.87 -4.86 12.65
CA ASN A 70 7.84 -4.24 13.98
C ASN A 70 8.16 -5.26 15.09
N LEU A 71 7.50 -6.41 15.06
CA LEU A 71 7.74 -7.47 16.06
C LEU A 71 9.15 -8.04 15.96
N ASP A 72 9.67 -8.20 14.75
CA ASP A 72 11.03 -8.68 14.50
C ASP A 72 12.08 -7.67 15.02
N CYS A 73 11.85 -6.36 14.84
CA CYS A 73 12.68 -5.30 15.41
C CYS A 73 12.71 -5.31 16.94
N TYR A 74 11.59 -5.66 17.58
CA TYR A 74 11.52 -5.81 19.04
C TYR A 74 12.29 -7.04 19.51
N ARG A 75 12.13 -8.18 18.83
CA ARG A 75 12.77 -9.46 19.18
C ARG A 75 14.28 -9.44 18.97
N ASP A 76 14.72 -8.82 17.89
CA ASP A 76 16.12 -8.66 17.53
C ASP A 76 16.35 -7.28 16.90
N PRO A 77 17.01 -6.34 17.63
CA PRO A 77 17.29 -5.00 17.14
C PRO A 77 18.08 -4.94 15.83
N VAL A 78 18.79 -6.00 15.43
CA VAL A 78 19.49 -6.07 14.14
C VAL A 78 18.51 -5.91 12.97
N ASN A 79 17.25 -6.34 13.12
CA ASN A 79 16.23 -6.19 12.09
C ASN A 79 15.94 -4.73 11.72
N LYS A 80 16.27 -3.75 12.57
CA LYS A 80 16.14 -2.32 12.28
C LYS A 80 17.04 -1.87 11.12
N LEU A 81 18.13 -2.61 10.86
CA LEU A 81 19.01 -2.34 9.72
C LEU A 81 18.33 -2.58 8.37
N ARG A 82 17.24 -3.36 8.33
CA ARG A 82 16.42 -3.55 7.12
C ARG A 82 15.73 -2.26 6.65
N LEU A 83 15.76 -1.19 7.44
CA LEU A 83 15.35 0.14 6.97
C LEU A 83 16.25 0.65 5.82
N GLN A 84 17.46 0.08 5.67
CA GLN A 84 18.43 0.43 4.64
C GLN A 84 18.37 -0.47 3.41
N THR A 85 17.53 -1.52 3.41
CA THR A 85 17.35 -2.38 2.24
C THR A 85 16.40 -1.73 1.25
N ASP A 86 16.37 -2.26 0.04
CA ASP A 86 15.38 -1.85 -0.94
C ASP A 86 13.95 -2.10 -0.42
N TYR A 87 13.02 -1.23 -0.83
CA TYR A 87 11.62 -1.32 -0.42
C TYR A 87 10.96 -2.59 -0.94
N GLU A 88 11.28 -3.06 -2.15
CA GLU A 88 10.70 -4.29 -2.71
C GLU A 88 11.05 -5.51 -1.84
N GLU A 89 12.28 -5.55 -1.30
CA GLU A 89 12.73 -6.58 -0.37
C GLU A 89 12.05 -6.43 1.00
N LEU A 90 11.92 -5.19 1.49
CA LEU A 90 11.27 -4.91 2.77
C LEU A 90 9.80 -5.31 2.75
N HIS A 91 9.09 -4.97 1.69
CA HIS A 91 7.70 -5.33 1.43
C HIS A 91 7.54 -6.83 1.11
N GLY A 92 8.56 -7.45 0.53
CA GLY A 92 8.51 -8.85 0.10
C GLY A 92 7.65 -9.04 -1.15
N GLU A 93 7.79 -8.15 -2.13
CA GLU A 93 6.96 -8.09 -3.34
C GLU A 93 7.12 -9.32 -4.24
N TYR A 94 8.26 -10.02 -4.13
CA TYR A 94 8.51 -11.31 -4.81
C TYR A 94 7.51 -12.41 -4.42
N LEU A 95 6.72 -12.23 -3.35
CA LEU A 95 5.65 -13.14 -2.93
C LEU A 95 4.27 -12.76 -3.46
N PHE A 96 4.09 -11.63 -4.16
CA PHE A 96 2.77 -11.20 -4.64
C PHE A 96 2.08 -12.23 -5.53
N SER A 97 2.83 -12.83 -6.46
CA SER A 97 2.30 -13.87 -7.35
C SER A 97 1.90 -15.16 -6.63
N ALA A 98 2.28 -15.33 -5.36
CA ALA A 98 1.84 -16.44 -4.52
C ALA A 98 0.58 -16.12 -3.70
N LEU A 99 0.09 -14.87 -3.71
CA LEU A 99 -1.12 -14.49 -2.99
C LEU A 99 -2.35 -15.00 -3.77
N PRO A 100 -3.27 -15.76 -3.13
CA PRO A 100 -4.41 -16.37 -3.82
C PRO A 100 -5.31 -15.35 -4.55
N GLN A 101 -5.54 -14.18 -3.95
CA GLN A 101 -6.34 -13.12 -4.54
C GLN A 101 -5.62 -12.49 -5.75
N VAL A 102 -4.29 -12.34 -5.69
CA VAL A 102 -3.49 -11.82 -6.81
C VAL A 102 -3.53 -12.79 -7.99
N GLN A 103 -3.32 -14.09 -7.75
CA GLN A 103 -3.42 -15.11 -8.79
C GLN A 103 -4.79 -15.10 -9.48
N THR A 104 -5.86 -15.11 -8.68
CA THR A 104 -7.24 -15.13 -9.20
C THR A 104 -7.57 -13.88 -10.02
N THR A 105 -7.07 -12.72 -9.59
CA THR A 105 -7.33 -11.45 -10.27
C THR A 105 -6.45 -11.26 -11.51
N GLU A 106 -5.20 -11.73 -11.50
CA GLU A 106 -4.28 -11.66 -12.63
C GLU A 106 -4.83 -12.40 -13.85
N ASP A 107 -5.32 -13.63 -13.66
CA ASP A 107 -5.98 -14.41 -14.72
C ASP A 107 -7.21 -13.67 -15.29
N ALA A 108 -8.01 -13.05 -14.42
CA ALA A 108 -9.21 -12.31 -14.79
C ALA A 108 -8.90 -11.00 -15.54
N ILE A 109 -7.84 -10.28 -15.13
CA ILE A 109 -7.32 -9.09 -15.80
C ILE A 109 -6.83 -9.47 -17.20
N CYS A 110 -5.94 -10.45 -17.32
CA CYS A 110 -5.43 -10.92 -18.61
C CYS A 110 -6.57 -11.35 -19.54
N SER A 111 -7.55 -12.09 -19.01
CA SER A 111 -8.72 -12.52 -19.77
C SER A 111 -9.61 -11.36 -20.24
N SER A 112 -9.66 -10.26 -19.49
CA SER A 112 -10.45 -9.07 -19.86
C SER A 112 -9.74 -8.26 -20.94
N VAL A 113 -8.44 -8.01 -20.78
CA VAL A 113 -7.61 -7.28 -21.74
C VAL A 113 -7.58 -7.97 -23.12
N GLN A 114 -7.56 -9.30 -23.16
CA GLN A 114 -7.61 -10.07 -24.41
C GLN A 114 -8.92 -9.87 -25.21
N ARG A 115 -10.01 -9.49 -24.55
CA ARG A 115 -11.33 -9.26 -25.17
C ARG A 115 -11.54 -7.82 -25.63
N PHE A 116 -10.68 -6.90 -25.20
CA PHE A 116 -10.77 -5.48 -25.52
C PHE A 116 -10.31 -5.17 -26.96
N THR A 117 -10.93 -4.17 -27.59
CA THR A 117 -10.40 -3.58 -28.83
C THR A 117 -9.08 -2.87 -28.56
N PRO A 118 -8.27 -2.55 -29.60
CA PRO A 118 -7.02 -1.80 -29.42
C PRO A 118 -7.22 -0.46 -28.67
N GLU A 119 -8.32 0.24 -28.93
CA GLU A 119 -8.66 1.49 -28.24
C GLU A 119 -8.96 1.24 -26.75
N GLN A 120 -9.70 0.17 -26.44
CA GLN A 120 -10.00 -0.21 -25.06
C GLN A 120 -8.75 -0.69 -24.31
N GLN A 121 -7.83 -1.38 -24.98
CA GLN A 121 -6.53 -1.76 -24.39
C GLN A 121 -5.69 -0.52 -24.03
N ALA A 122 -5.69 0.51 -24.87
CA ALA A 122 -5.03 1.77 -24.55
C ALA A 122 -5.64 2.48 -23.32
N LEU A 123 -6.96 2.37 -23.13
CA LEU A 123 -7.64 2.87 -21.92
C LEU A 123 -7.29 2.01 -20.69
N ALA A 124 -7.25 0.68 -20.84
CA ALA A 124 -6.86 -0.24 -19.77
C ALA A 124 -5.44 0.05 -19.26
N ILE A 125 -4.49 0.32 -20.16
CA ILE A 125 -3.11 0.72 -19.79
C ILE A 125 -3.14 1.99 -18.91
N GLN A 126 -3.91 3.02 -19.28
CA GLN A 126 -4.00 4.25 -18.47
C GLN A 126 -4.61 3.99 -17.08
N ILE A 127 -5.50 3.01 -16.97
CA ILE A 127 -6.07 2.61 -15.68
C ILE A 127 -5.01 1.87 -14.85
N GLU A 128 -4.26 0.95 -15.46
CA GLU A 128 -3.18 0.19 -14.81
C GLU A 128 -2.00 1.07 -14.39
N ASP A 129 -1.67 2.12 -15.16
CA ASP A 129 -0.65 3.11 -14.83
C ASP A 129 -0.97 3.81 -13.49
N TYR A 130 -2.24 4.13 -13.23
CA TYR A 130 -2.66 4.70 -11.96
C TYR A 130 -2.48 3.74 -10.79
N TYR A 131 -2.80 2.45 -10.96
CA TYR A 131 -2.52 1.46 -9.92
C TYR A 131 -1.02 1.28 -9.71
N SER A 132 -0.20 1.32 -10.75
CA SER A 132 1.26 1.26 -10.64
C SER A 132 1.82 2.44 -9.84
N TYR A 133 1.29 3.65 -10.06
CA TYR A 133 1.58 4.82 -9.22
C TYR A 133 1.18 4.60 -7.76
N LEU A 134 -0.04 4.08 -7.52
CA LEU A 134 -0.51 3.76 -6.16
C LEU A 134 0.37 2.71 -5.48
N GLU A 135 0.84 1.68 -6.18
CA GLU A 135 1.73 0.65 -5.64
C GLU A 135 3.09 1.26 -5.24
N THR A 136 3.67 2.09 -6.11
CA THR A 136 4.98 2.73 -5.90
C THR A 136 5.06 3.54 -4.60
N ILE A 137 4.05 4.38 -4.34
CA ILE A 137 4.01 5.24 -3.16
C ILE A 137 3.30 4.53 -2.00
N GLY A 138 2.19 3.87 -2.30
CA GLY A 138 1.29 3.31 -1.31
C GLY A 138 1.88 2.14 -0.53
N PHE A 139 2.72 1.31 -1.14
CA PHE A 139 3.36 0.22 -0.39
C PHE A 139 4.24 0.74 0.73
N LYS A 140 5.03 1.79 0.49
CA LYS A 140 5.88 2.40 1.52
C LYS A 140 5.06 2.94 2.70
N LEU A 141 3.94 3.60 2.40
CA LEU A 141 3.04 4.17 3.40
C LEU A 141 2.31 3.09 4.19
N VAL A 142 1.72 2.12 3.50
CA VAL A 142 0.91 1.08 4.14
C VAL A 142 1.78 0.12 4.94
N HIS A 143 3.02 -0.14 4.52
CA HIS A 143 4.00 -0.86 5.33
C HIS A 143 4.30 -0.11 6.64
N TYR A 144 4.51 1.20 6.58
CA TYR A 144 4.69 2.02 7.78
C TYR A 144 3.46 2.04 8.69
N TRP A 145 2.25 2.12 8.12
CA TRP A 145 1.03 2.07 8.92
C TRP A 145 0.86 0.71 9.61
N GLY A 146 1.21 -0.39 8.94
CA GLY A 146 1.30 -1.70 9.57
C GLY A 146 2.30 -1.73 10.72
N PHE A 147 3.46 -1.11 10.53
CA PHE A 147 4.46 -0.96 11.59
C PHE A 147 3.90 -0.19 12.80
N LEU A 148 3.22 0.94 12.58
CA LEU A 148 2.56 1.72 13.63
C LEU A 148 1.45 0.95 14.33
N TRP A 149 0.67 0.18 13.59
CA TRP A 149 -0.33 -0.69 14.20
C TRP A 149 0.30 -1.73 15.12
N GLY A 150 1.48 -2.26 14.77
CA GLY A 150 2.29 -3.10 15.65
C GLY A 150 2.63 -2.40 16.97
N ASN A 151 3.08 -1.13 16.92
CA ASN A 151 3.33 -0.32 18.12
C ASN A 151 2.10 -0.21 19.03
N GLU A 152 0.90 -0.13 18.45
CA GLU A 152 -0.37 -0.03 19.20
C GLU A 152 -0.91 -1.36 19.70
N PHE A 153 -0.67 -2.45 18.95
CA PHE A 153 -1.25 -3.76 19.22
C PHE A 153 -0.37 -4.60 20.16
N PHE A 154 0.94 -4.69 19.91
CA PHE A 154 1.82 -5.59 20.64
C PHE A 154 1.98 -5.29 22.14
N PRO A 155 1.89 -4.04 22.65
CA PRO A 155 1.87 -3.81 24.10
C PRO A 155 0.74 -4.57 24.83
N LYS A 156 -0.32 -4.94 24.10
CA LYS A 156 -1.51 -5.63 24.64
C LYS A 156 -1.37 -7.15 24.65
N VAL A 157 -0.45 -7.72 23.86
CA VAL A 157 -0.40 -9.18 23.63
C VAL A 157 1.01 -9.79 23.68
N VAL A 158 2.08 -8.98 23.64
CA VAL A 158 3.47 -9.44 23.70
C VAL A 158 4.10 -8.96 25.02
N PRO A 159 4.40 -9.87 25.97
CA PRO A 159 5.03 -9.50 27.22
C PRO A 159 6.36 -8.77 27.02
N GLY A 160 6.52 -7.63 27.71
CA GLY A 160 7.74 -6.82 27.67
C GLY A 160 7.92 -6.01 26.38
N TYR A 161 6.94 -6.01 25.47
CA TYR A 161 6.98 -5.16 24.30
C TYR A 161 6.92 -3.69 24.70
N ALA A 162 7.82 -2.89 24.12
CA ALA A 162 7.82 -1.45 24.22
C ALA A 162 8.06 -0.87 22.82
N ALA A 163 7.18 0.02 22.38
CA ALA A 163 7.31 0.70 21.10
C ALA A 163 8.61 1.53 21.08
N ASP A 164 9.42 1.36 20.04
CA ASP A 164 10.63 2.14 19.83
C ASP A 164 10.28 3.45 19.11
N THR A 165 10.00 4.49 19.89
CA THR A 165 9.60 5.79 19.36
C THR A 165 10.71 6.47 18.55
N VAL A 166 11.98 6.27 18.92
CA VAL A 166 13.13 6.84 18.19
C VAL A 166 13.26 6.20 16.82
N PHE A 167 13.17 4.87 16.74
CA PHE A 167 13.19 4.17 15.46
C PHE A 167 11.96 4.47 14.61
N THR A 168 10.78 4.58 15.24
CA THR A 168 9.54 4.95 14.54
C THR A 168 9.65 6.33 13.90
N ALA A 169 10.16 7.33 14.63
CA ALA A 169 10.40 8.67 14.09
C ALA A 169 11.44 8.67 12.95
N LYS A 170 12.50 7.84 13.07
CA LYS A 170 13.48 7.66 11.98
C LYS A 170 12.83 7.08 10.72
N TYR A 171 11.97 6.08 10.87
CA TYR A 171 11.27 5.48 9.73
C TYR A 171 10.34 6.51 9.06
N MET A 172 9.55 7.25 9.85
CA MET A 172 8.71 8.34 9.34
C MET A 172 9.51 9.36 8.53
N HIS A 173 10.61 9.87 9.08
CA HIS A 173 11.41 10.89 8.42
C HIS A 173 12.03 10.40 7.10
N MET A 174 12.43 9.13 7.04
CA MET A 174 12.91 8.52 5.80
C MET A 174 11.83 8.48 4.73
N LEU A 175 10.60 8.10 5.10
CA LEU A 175 9.46 8.09 4.18
C LEU A 175 9.11 9.48 3.68
N GLU A 176 9.08 10.47 4.56
CA GLU A 176 8.80 11.87 4.18
C GLU A 176 9.84 12.38 3.18
N HIS A 177 11.12 12.09 3.42
CA HIS A 177 12.19 12.43 2.51
C HIS A 177 12.06 11.72 1.16
N ASP A 178 11.83 10.40 1.16
CA ASP A 178 11.78 9.58 -0.05
C ASP A 178 10.56 9.85 -0.92
N LEU A 179 9.43 10.19 -0.29
CA LEU A 179 8.16 10.46 -0.96
C LEU A 179 7.95 11.94 -1.26
N GLY A 180 8.69 12.84 -0.60
CA GLY A 180 8.47 14.28 -0.70
C GLY A 180 7.13 14.74 -0.10
N ILE A 181 6.57 13.97 0.83
CA ILE A 181 5.30 14.27 1.50
C ILE A 181 5.52 14.45 3.00
N ILE A 182 4.64 15.19 3.68
CA ILE A 182 4.68 15.35 5.14
C ILE A 182 3.65 14.40 5.76
N LEU A 183 4.09 13.56 6.69
CA LEU A 183 3.22 12.66 7.44
C LEU A 183 2.86 13.34 8.75
N ALA A 184 1.56 13.45 9.06
CA ALA A 184 1.14 14.03 10.33
C ALA A 184 1.60 13.15 11.51
N ASP A 185 2.16 13.77 12.55
CA ASP A 185 2.53 13.10 13.80
C ASP A 185 1.30 12.39 14.39
N GLN A 186 1.32 11.06 14.39
CA GLN A 186 0.39 10.25 15.17
C GLN A 186 0.89 10.19 16.62
N THR A 187 0.73 11.29 17.35
CA THR A 187 0.99 11.37 18.80
C THR A 187 -0.24 11.04 19.62
#